data_AF-A0A7Y6Z553-F1
#
_entry.id   AF-A0A7Y6Z553-F1
#
_cell.length_a   1.000
_cell.length_b   1.000
_cell.length_c   1.000
_cell.angle_alpha   90.00
_cell.angle_beta   90.00
_cell.angle_gamma   90.00
#
_symmetry.space_group_name_H-M   'P 1'
#
loop_
_entity.id
_entity.type
_entity.pdbx_description
1 polymer ?
#
loop_
_entity_poly.entity_id
_entity_poly.type
_entity_poly.pdbx_seq_one_letter_code
_entity_poly.pdbx_strand_id
1 'polypeptide(L)'
;MKKIFTHIGSLLLASGLTTGLYVSPAYSDATVPSKATTAPLSDAECAKLAEAGVFTAGNPVRCQRLSRVRFSYLSDDGVIRHDGQLVVLDAIAPNVESLMDELLERRFYIAKAQPVEAYAGDDQASMADNNTSAFNGRAVTGGSKWSLHAYGAAIDLNPVQNPFIDIAEDGTAQISPARSARYSVNRSEQRPGKSSRGGMAENVVDLFARHGFFVWGGDWNYPIDYQHFQIGPRSFVEALASSNADEGRRLIEQYTSLYSQCRSALTGGEAPGVSRKVCVGKVFDAMP
;
A
#
# COMPACT_ATOMS: atom_id res chain seq x y z
N MET A 1 -69.08 31.66 9.39
CA MET A 1 -70.15 30.95 10.12
C MET A 1 -69.65 29.53 10.42
N LYS A 2 -69.37 29.22 11.71
CA LYS A 2 -70.02 28.18 12.54
C LYS A 2 -69.92 26.76 11.93
N LYS A 3 -68.96 25.93 12.41
CA LYS A 3 -69.11 24.85 13.43
C LYS A 3 -70.11 23.76 12.99
N ILE A 4 -69.75 22.47 13.04
CA ILE A 4 -70.01 21.60 14.22
C ILE A 4 -69.20 20.28 14.14
N PHE A 5 -68.77 19.86 15.33
CA PHE A 5 -68.13 18.62 15.79
C PHE A 5 -69.00 17.35 15.67
N THR A 6 -68.37 16.18 15.47
CA THR A 6 -68.44 14.90 16.25
C THR A 6 -67.85 13.76 15.38
N HIS A 7 -67.21 12.67 15.84
CA HIS A 7 -67.03 12.05 17.13
C HIS A 7 -65.69 11.28 17.16
N ILE A 8 -65.08 11.23 18.35
CA ILE A 8 -63.90 10.44 18.71
C ILE A 8 -64.30 8.96 18.84
N GLY A 9 -63.57 8.07 18.17
CA GLY A 9 -63.59 6.63 18.40
C GLY A 9 -62.17 6.14 18.69
N SER A 10 -61.89 5.84 19.95
CA SER A 10 -60.63 5.28 20.42
C SER A 10 -60.44 3.86 19.89
N LEU A 11 -59.38 3.63 19.11
CA LEU A 11 -58.89 2.29 18.79
C LEU A 11 -57.57 2.07 19.53
N LEU A 12 -57.62 1.34 20.64
CA LEU A 12 -56.42 0.78 21.25
C LEU A 12 -55.90 -0.32 20.32
N LEU A 13 -54.82 -0.06 19.59
CA LEU A 13 -53.99 -1.12 19.03
C LEU A 13 -53.00 -1.58 20.10
N ALA A 14 -53.23 -2.77 20.63
CA ALA A 14 -52.25 -3.52 21.39
C ALA A 14 -51.13 -3.96 20.44
N SER A 15 -50.01 -3.24 20.44
CA SER A 15 -48.78 -3.66 19.77
C SER A 15 -48.12 -4.77 20.61
N GLY A 16 -48.31 -6.02 20.20
CA GLY A 16 -47.55 -7.14 20.72
C GLY A 16 -46.07 -6.96 20.36
N LEU A 17 -45.21 -6.80 21.37
CA LEU A 17 -43.77 -6.96 21.20
C LEU A 17 -43.48 -8.44 20.97
N THR A 18 -43.37 -8.85 19.72
CA THR A 18 -42.62 -10.06 19.37
C THR A 18 -41.14 -9.73 19.48
N THR A 19 -40.51 -10.14 20.57
CA THR A 19 -39.05 -10.21 20.72
C THR A 19 -38.51 -11.25 19.75
N GLY A 20 -38.36 -10.87 18.49
CA GLY A 20 -37.57 -11.61 17.53
C GLY A 20 -36.11 -11.55 17.97
N LEU A 21 -35.57 -12.69 18.39
CA LEU A 21 -34.14 -12.89 18.56
C LEU A 21 -33.47 -12.63 17.20
N TYR A 22 -32.89 -11.46 17.03
CA TYR A 22 -31.96 -11.18 15.94
C TYR A 22 -30.73 -12.06 16.18
N VAL A 23 -30.69 -13.23 15.53
CA VAL A 23 -29.47 -14.02 15.41
C VAL A 23 -28.59 -13.27 14.40
N SER A 24 -27.60 -12.52 14.89
CA SER A 24 -26.54 -12.00 14.05
C SER A 24 -25.92 -13.16 13.27
N PRO A 25 -25.66 -13.03 11.96
CA PRO A 25 -24.91 -14.04 11.26
C PRO A 25 -23.55 -14.14 11.96
N ALA A 26 -23.22 -15.33 12.45
CA ALA A 26 -21.89 -15.64 12.91
C ALA A 26 -20.95 -15.42 11.72
N TYR A 27 -20.18 -14.33 11.74
CA TYR A 27 -18.99 -14.25 10.92
C TYR A 27 -18.13 -15.44 11.34
N SER A 28 -18.05 -16.44 10.46
CA SER A 28 -17.10 -17.53 10.61
C SER A 28 -15.73 -16.88 10.76
N ASP A 29 -15.16 -17.02 11.95
CA ASP A 29 -13.79 -16.62 12.26
C ASP A 29 -12.88 -17.60 11.49
N ALA A 30 -12.67 -17.29 10.21
CA ALA A 30 -11.73 -18.01 9.38
C ALA A 30 -10.34 -17.72 9.95
N THR A 31 -9.72 -18.77 10.48
CA THR A 31 -8.33 -18.81 10.96
C THR A 31 -7.40 -17.97 10.08
N VAL A 32 -6.77 -16.93 10.64
CA VAL A 32 -5.67 -16.17 10.01
C VAL A 32 -4.35 -16.64 10.63
N PRO A 33 -3.23 -16.86 9.90
CA PRO A 33 -3.05 -17.02 8.44
C PRO A 33 -2.14 -18.19 8.00
N SER A 34 -2.15 -18.49 6.69
CA SER A 34 -0.95 -18.93 5.97
C SER A 34 0.03 -17.76 5.95
N LYS A 35 1.15 -17.89 6.66
CA LYS A 35 2.24 -16.89 6.70
C LYS A 35 2.72 -16.55 5.28
N ALA A 36 3.06 -15.28 5.04
CA ALA A 36 3.73 -14.88 3.81
C ALA A 36 5.02 -15.69 3.61
N THR A 37 5.41 -15.87 2.35
CA THR A 37 6.59 -16.67 1.98
C THR A 37 7.41 -15.93 0.92
N THR A 38 8.72 -16.14 0.95
CA THR A 38 9.65 -15.57 -0.03
C THR A 38 10.45 -16.66 -0.72
N ALA A 39 10.71 -16.47 -2.02
CA ALA A 39 11.59 -17.34 -2.79
C ALA A 39 12.33 -16.53 -3.87
N PRO A 40 13.61 -16.84 -4.16
CA PRO A 40 14.29 -16.29 -5.35
C PRO A 40 13.52 -16.61 -6.62
N LEU A 41 13.60 -15.73 -7.62
CA LEU A 41 13.03 -16.05 -8.93
C LEU A 41 13.81 -17.18 -9.61
N SER A 42 13.07 -18.14 -10.16
CA SER A 42 13.61 -19.16 -11.06
C SER A 42 13.96 -18.58 -12.43
N ASP A 43 14.79 -19.28 -13.20
CA ASP A 43 15.12 -18.88 -14.56
C ASP A 43 13.88 -18.77 -15.46
N ALA A 44 12.88 -19.64 -15.25
CA ALA A 44 11.60 -19.58 -15.96
C ALA A 44 10.79 -18.32 -15.60
N GLU A 45 10.77 -17.92 -14.33
CA GLU A 45 10.13 -16.66 -13.93
C GLU A 45 10.89 -15.45 -14.47
N CYS A 46 12.22 -15.49 -14.50
CA CYS A 46 13.03 -14.44 -15.13
C CYS A 46 12.76 -14.32 -16.63
N ALA A 47 12.63 -15.45 -17.35
CA ALA A 47 12.24 -15.46 -18.75
C ALA A 47 10.85 -14.84 -18.95
N LYS A 48 9.88 -15.18 -18.10
CA LYS A 48 8.54 -14.59 -18.15
C LYS A 48 8.54 -13.08 -17.93
N LEU A 49 9.36 -12.56 -16.99
CA LEU A 49 9.52 -11.12 -16.80
C LEU A 49 10.06 -10.44 -18.06
N ALA A 50 11.04 -11.08 -18.73
CA ALA A 50 11.63 -10.55 -19.96
C ALA A 50 10.66 -10.58 -21.14
N GLU A 51 9.94 -11.68 -21.34
CA GLU A 51 8.91 -11.83 -22.38
C GLU A 51 7.78 -10.81 -22.20
N ALA A 52 7.40 -10.54 -20.95
CA ALA A 52 6.38 -9.55 -20.61
C ALA A 52 6.89 -8.09 -20.66
N GLY A 53 8.15 -7.83 -21.04
CA GLY A 53 8.72 -6.48 -21.08
C GLY A 53 8.91 -5.82 -19.71
N VAL A 54 8.79 -6.58 -18.62
CA VAL A 54 8.97 -6.10 -17.23
C VAL A 54 10.44 -6.07 -16.84
N PHE A 55 11.28 -6.85 -17.53
CA PHE A 55 12.71 -6.95 -17.26
C PHE A 55 13.53 -6.93 -18.56
N THR A 56 14.70 -6.30 -18.52
CA THR A 56 15.70 -6.27 -19.58
C THR A 56 17.10 -6.39 -18.98
N ALA A 57 18.09 -6.76 -19.78
CA ALA A 57 19.49 -6.79 -19.34
C ALA A 57 20.05 -5.41 -18.93
N GLY A 58 19.39 -4.31 -19.32
CA GLY A 58 19.75 -2.94 -18.95
C GLY A 58 19.22 -2.50 -17.59
N ASN A 59 18.37 -3.30 -16.93
CA ASN A 59 17.83 -2.98 -15.62
C ASN A 59 18.95 -2.84 -14.57
N PRO A 60 18.72 -2.01 -13.54
CA PRO A 60 19.76 -1.68 -12.56
C PRO A 60 20.07 -2.84 -11.59
N VAL A 61 19.24 -3.88 -11.59
CA VAL A 61 19.44 -5.11 -10.82
C VAL A 61 19.29 -6.31 -11.76
N ARG A 62 20.07 -7.36 -11.52
CA ARG A 62 19.93 -8.63 -12.26
C ARG A 62 18.71 -9.40 -11.77
N CYS A 63 18.10 -10.23 -12.61
CA CYS A 63 16.91 -10.99 -12.20
C CYS A 63 17.17 -11.93 -11.00
N GLN A 64 18.38 -12.46 -10.86
CA GLN A 64 18.78 -13.29 -9.70
C GLN A 64 18.80 -12.52 -8.37
N ARG A 65 18.78 -11.18 -8.42
CA ARG A 65 18.62 -10.31 -7.24
C ARG A 65 17.16 -10.04 -6.92
N LEU A 66 16.21 -10.62 -7.64
CA LEU A 66 14.79 -10.49 -7.38
C LEU A 66 14.26 -11.72 -6.67
N SER A 67 13.29 -11.50 -5.79
CA SER A 67 12.56 -12.53 -5.06
C SER A 67 11.07 -12.27 -5.17
N ARG A 68 10.29 -13.36 -5.19
CA ARG A 68 8.84 -13.33 -5.14
C ARG A 68 8.39 -13.47 -3.71
N VAL A 69 7.53 -12.55 -3.27
CA VAL A 69 6.81 -12.61 -2.00
C VAL A 69 5.39 -13.04 -2.30
N ARG A 70 4.91 -14.12 -1.66
CA ARG A 70 3.53 -14.61 -1.74
C ARG A 70 2.86 -14.40 -0.40
N PHE A 71 1.64 -13.88 -0.37
CA PHE A 71 0.94 -13.54 0.87
C PHE A 71 -0.58 -13.59 0.69
N SER A 72 -1.26 -13.65 1.83
CA SER A 72 -2.71 -13.50 1.87
C SER A 72 -3.09 -12.05 2.18
N TYR A 73 -4.24 -11.58 1.69
CA TYR A 73 -4.69 -10.20 1.92
C TYR A 73 -6.22 -10.10 2.02
N LEU A 74 -6.73 -9.05 2.67
CA LEU A 74 -8.16 -8.77 2.76
C LEU A 74 -8.63 -7.96 1.54
N SER A 75 -9.54 -8.50 0.72
CA SER A 75 -10.14 -7.79 -0.42
C SER A 75 -11.34 -6.91 -0.02
N ASP A 76 -11.90 -6.18 -1.00
CA ASP A 76 -12.94 -5.17 -0.82
C ASP A 76 -14.29 -5.75 -0.40
N ASP A 77 -14.56 -6.99 -0.82
CA ASP A 77 -15.68 -7.81 -0.38
C ASP A 77 -15.49 -8.39 1.03
N GLY A 78 -14.38 -8.09 1.71
CA GLY A 78 -14.09 -8.55 3.06
C GLY A 78 -13.61 -10.00 3.15
N VAL A 79 -13.26 -10.61 2.02
CA VAL A 79 -12.75 -11.99 1.96
C VAL A 79 -11.22 -12.00 1.97
N ILE A 80 -10.62 -13.01 2.59
CA ILE A 80 -9.18 -13.22 2.51
C ILE A 80 -8.84 -13.92 1.20
N ARG A 81 -8.00 -13.29 0.38
CA ARG A 81 -7.41 -13.85 -0.83
C ARG A 81 -6.03 -14.43 -0.51
N HIS A 82 -5.62 -15.45 -1.24
CA HIS A 82 -4.36 -16.19 -1.01
C HIS A 82 -3.41 -16.14 -2.22
N ASP A 83 -3.72 -15.32 -3.22
CA ASP A 83 -3.02 -15.21 -4.50
C ASP A 83 -2.17 -13.94 -4.61
N GLY A 84 -2.00 -13.21 -3.49
CA GLY A 84 -1.21 -11.98 -3.41
C GLY A 84 0.26 -12.24 -3.70
N GLN A 85 0.83 -11.47 -4.63
CA GLN A 85 2.20 -11.64 -5.09
C GLN A 85 2.87 -10.30 -5.38
N LEU A 86 4.11 -10.15 -4.91
CA LEU A 86 5.01 -9.05 -5.27
C LEU A 86 6.37 -9.61 -5.68
N VAL A 87 7.05 -8.91 -6.60
CA VAL A 87 8.46 -9.16 -6.96
C VAL A 87 9.28 -7.97 -6.44
N VAL A 88 10.31 -8.25 -5.64
CA VAL A 88 11.12 -7.23 -4.94
C VAL A 88 12.60 -7.62 -4.93
N LEU A 89 13.47 -6.68 -4.55
CA LEU A 89 14.89 -6.96 -4.30
C LEU A 89 15.04 -8.00 -3.19
N ASP A 90 15.94 -8.97 -3.39
CA ASP A 90 16.23 -10.08 -2.47
C ASP A 90 16.59 -9.64 -1.04
N ALA A 91 17.27 -8.49 -0.92
CA ALA A 91 17.63 -7.89 0.36
C ALA A 91 16.41 -7.33 1.11
N ILE A 92 15.36 -6.91 0.39
CA ILE A 92 14.15 -6.28 0.94
C ILE A 92 13.02 -7.31 1.16
N ALA A 93 13.09 -8.48 0.52
CA ALA A 93 12.04 -9.50 0.57
C ALA A 93 11.57 -9.90 1.99
N PRO A 94 12.45 -10.10 3.00
CA PRO A 94 12.00 -10.43 4.36
C PRO A 94 11.18 -9.31 5.03
N ASN A 95 11.52 -8.05 4.77
CA ASN A 95 10.77 -6.89 5.25
C ASN A 95 9.39 -6.84 4.61
N VAL A 96 9.30 -7.15 3.31
CA VAL A 96 8.02 -7.18 2.59
C VAL A 96 7.16 -8.35 3.05
N GLU A 97 7.72 -9.52 3.29
CA GLU A 97 7.02 -10.66 3.92
C GLU A 97 6.33 -10.22 5.22
N SER A 98 7.11 -9.63 6.13
CA SER A 98 6.64 -9.16 7.44
C SER A 98 5.61 -8.03 7.34
N LEU A 99 5.82 -7.10 6.40
CA LEU A 99 4.88 -6.00 6.13
C LEU A 99 3.53 -6.53 5.64
N MET A 100 3.53 -7.48 4.70
CA MET A 100 2.30 -8.03 4.13
C MET A 100 1.51 -8.85 5.16
N ASP A 101 2.20 -9.62 6.01
CA ASP A 101 1.56 -10.32 7.14
C ASP A 101 0.91 -9.33 8.11
N GLU A 102 1.64 -8.28 8.53
CA GLU A 102 1.09 -7.29 9.48
C GLU A 102 -0.05 -6.46 8.87
N LEU A 103 -0.06 -6.22 7.55
CA LEU A 103 -1.18 -5.59 6.85
C LEU A 103 -2.44 -6.47 6.95
N LEU A 104 -2.32 -7.79 6.76
CA LEU A 104 -3.45 -8.72 6.90
C LEU A 104 -3.93 -8.80 8.35
N GLU A 105 -3.02 -8.89 9.32
CA GLU A 105 -3.35 -8.89 10.76
C GLU A 105 -4.12 -7.62 11.16
N ARG A 106 -3.74 -6.47 10.59
CA ARG A 106 -4.44 -5.18 10.77
C ARG A 106 -5.73 -5.07 9.96
N ARG A 107 -6.09 -6.10 9.20
CA ARG A 107 -7.26 -6.13 8.30
C ARG A 107 -7.23 -4.96 7.30
N PHE A 108 -6.03 -4.57 6.86
CA PHE A 108 -5.88 -3.55 5.85
C PHE A 108 -6.37 -4.08 4.51
N TYR A 109 -7.24 -3.31 3.86
CA TYR A 109 -7.78 -3.64 2.56
C TYR A 109 -6.72 -3.49 1.46
N ILE A 110 -6.50 -4.56 0.70
CA ILE A 110 -5.75 -4.56 -0.56
C ILE A 110 -6.68 -5.01 -1.67
N ALA A 111 -6.81 -4.21 -2.72
CA ALA A 111 -7.73 -4.49 -3.82
C ALA A 111 -7.32 -5.73 -4.61
N LYS A 112 -6.04 -5.74 -4.98
CA LYS A 112 -5.40 -6.74 -5.81
C LYS A 112 -3.90 -6.62 -5.59
N ALA A 113 -3.17 -7.73 -5.66
CA ALA A 113 -1.72 -7.73 -5.66
C ALA A 113 -1.19 -8.81 -6.60
N GLN A 114 -0.92 -8.41 -7.83
CA GLN A 114 -0.36 -9.26 -8.88
C GLN A 114 0.92 -8.63 -9.43
N PRO A 115 1.91 -9.45 -9.82
CA PRO A 115 3.13 -8.97 -10.45
C PRO A 115 2.83 -8.29 -11.80
N VAL A 116 3.62 -7.31 -12.19
CA VAL A 116 3.32 -6.48 -13.37
C VAL A 116 3.44 -7.28 -14.69
N GLU A 117 4.07 -8.46 -14.69
CA GLU A 117 4.03 -9.37 -15.85
C GLU A 117 2.62 -9.89 -16.16
N ALA A 118 1.67 -9.81 -15.22
CA ALA A 118 0.25 -10.07 -15.50
C ALA A 118 -0.39 -9.01 -16.43
N TYR A 119 0.28 -7.86 -16.58
CA TYR A 119 -0.15 -6.72 -17.40
C TYR A 119 0.83 -6.45 -18.56
N ALA A 120 1.71 -7.39 -18.89
CA ALA A 120 2.73 -7.22 -19.93
C ALA A 120 3.57 -5.93 -19.76
N GLY A 121 3.91 -5.58 -18.51
CA GLY A 121 4.70 -4.38 -18.22
C GLY A 121 3.91 -3.07 -18.21
N ASP A 122 2.62 -3.09 -18.58
CA ASP A 122 1.78 -1.90 -18.62
C ASP A 122 1.40 -1.44 -17.21
N ASP A 123 2.16 -0.45 -16.77
CA ASP A 123 1.98 0.24 -15.49
C ASP A 123 0.60 0.91 -15.37
N GLN A 124 0.11 1.53 -16.44
CA GLN A 124 -1.18 2.22 -16.43
C GLN A 124 -2.34 1.22 -16.36
N ALA A 125 -2.23 0.08 -17.04
CA ALA A 125 -3.21 -1.00 -16.92
C ALA A 125 -3.23 -1.59 -15.50
N SER A 126 -2.06 -1.85 -14.91
CA SER A 126 -1.91 -2.28 -13.52
C SER A 126 -2.55 -1.28 -12.55
N MET A 127 -2.24 0.01 -12.67
CA MET A 127 -2.80 1.05 -11.83
C MET A 127 -4.32 1.19 -12.00
N ALA A 128 -4.83 1.16 -13.24
CA ALA A 128 -6.26 1.26 -13.53
C ALA A 128 -7.07 0.10 -12.94
N ASP A 129 -6.45 -1.09 -12.86
CA ASP A 129 -6.99 -2.30 -12.23
C ASP A 129 -6.78 -2.33 -10.69
N ASN A 130 -6.36 -1.20 -10.12
CA ASN A 130 -6.13 -1.02 -8.68
C ASN A 130 -5.11 -2.02 -8.10
N ASN A 131 -4.14 -2.43 -8.90
CA ASN A 131 -3.18 -3.44 -8.53
C ASN A 131 -2.07 -2.87 -7.64
N THR A 132 -1.91 -3.44 -6.44
CA THR A 132 -0.74 -3.21 -5.61
C THR A 132 0.45 -3.94 -6.23
N SER A 133 1.52 -3.22 -6.54
CA SER A 133 2.64 -3.74 -7.33
C SER A 133 3.99 -3.24 -6.84
N ALA A 134 5.08 -3.90 -7.25
CA ALA A 134 6.44 -3.58 -6.80
C ALA A 134 7.41 -3.51 -7.98
N PHE A 135 8.04 -4.61 -8.39
CA PHE A 135 8.99 -4.55 -9.50
C PHE A 135 8.33 -4.23 -10.85
N ASN A 136 8.83 -3.19 -11.51
CA ASN A 136 8.58 -2.89 -12.92
C ASN A 136 9.83 -2.24 -13.53
N GLY A 137 10.48 -2.92 -14.46
CA GLY A 137 11.76 -2.53 -15.05
C GLY A 137 11.69 -1.39 -16.06
N ARG A 138 11.03 -0.30 -15.72
CA ARG A 138 10.81 0.89 -16.56
C ARG A 138 11.51 2.14 -16.04
N ALA A 139 11.69 3.13 -16.92
CA ALA A 139 12.10 4.47 -16.52
C ALA A 139 11.01 5.18 -15.69
N VAL A 140 11.41 6.21 -14.94
CA VAL A 140 10.48 7.14 -14.29
C VAL A 140 9.62 7.80 -15.36
N THR A 141 8.34 8.03 -15.05
CA THR A 141 7.39 8.71 -15.93
C THR A 141 7.97 10.05 -16.41
N GLY A 142 8.01 10.27 -17.73
CA GLY A 142 8.55 11.49 -18.33
C GLY A 142 10.07 11.67 -18.27
N GLY A 143 10.82 10.66 -17.81
CA GLY A 143 12.28 10.74 -17.67
C GLY A 143 13.03 9.54 -18.26
N SER A 144 14.37 9.64 -18.27
CA SER A 144 15.27 8.58 -18.75
C SER A 144 15.93 7.77 -17.63
N LYS A 145 15.81 8.21 -16.38
CA LYS A 145 16.35 7.49 -15.21
C LYS A 145 15.45 6.31 -14.84
N TRP A 146 16.04 5.23 -14.37
CA TRP A 146 15.29 4.08 -13.84
C TRP A 146 14.39 4.49 -12.68
N SER A 147 13.12 4.05 -12.73
CA SER A 147 12.22 4.11 -11.59
C SER A 147 12.77 3.28 -10.44
N LEU A 148 12.45 3.61 -9.20
CA LEU A 148 12.85 2.78 -8.06
C LEU A 148 12.09 1.44 -8.02
N HIS A 149 10.96 1.33 -8.73
CA HIS A 149 10.33 0.06 -9.06
C HIS A 149 11.26 -0.85 -9.88
N ALA A 150 12.12 -0.30 -10.74
CA ALA A 150 13.07 -1.08 -11.55
C ALA A 150 14.21 -1.69 -10.73
N TYR A 151 14.33 -1.34 -9.44
CA TYR A 151 15.27 -1.94 -8.49
C TYR A 151 14.59 -2.99 -7.59
N GLY A 152 13.25 -3.12 -7.66
CA GLY A 152 12.48 -3.93 -6.72
C GLY A 152 12.46 -3.35 -5.30
N ALA A 153 12.63 -2.03 -5.17
CA ALA A 153 12.80 -1.33 -3.88
C ALA A 153 11.64 -0.38 -3.56
N ALA A 154 10.55 -0.45 -4.33
CA ALA A 154 9.35 0.35 -4.15
C ALA A 154 8.08 -0.51 -4.24
N ILE A 155 7.00 -0.05 -3.62
CA ILE A 155 5.67 -0.64 -3.63
C ILE A 155 4.66 0.48 -3.91
N ASP A 156 3.81 0.28 -4.91
CA ASP A 156 2.61 1.09 -5.13
C ASP A 156 1.41 0.37 -4.51
N LEU A 157 0.74 1.02 -3.57
CA LEU A 157 -0.36 0.45 -2.79
C LEU A 157 -1.71 0.98 -3.25
N ASN A 158 -2.60 0.11 -3.73
CA ASN A 158 -3.99 0.43 -4.07
C ASN A 158 -4.15 1.76 -4.88
N PRO A 159 -3.67 1.83 -6.13
CA PRO A 159 -3.60 3.08 -6.91
C PRO A 159 -4.93 3.88 -7.00
N VAL A 160 -6.08 3.21 -6.98
CA VAL A 160 -7.40 3.88 -6.98
C VAL A 160 -7.67 4.59 -5.64
N GLN A 161 -7.29 3.99 -4.52
CA GLN A 161 -7.38 4.64 -3.22
C GLN A 161 -6.29 5.70 -3.04
N ASN A 162 -5.13 5.51 -3.68
CA ASN A 162 -3.93 6.32 -3.46
C ASN A 162 -3.37 6.83 -4.81
N PRO A 163 -3.92 7.92 -5.35
CA PRO A 163 -3.55 8.37 -6.68
C PRO A 163 -2.16 9.00 -6.74
N PHE A 164 -1.57 8.93 -7.94
CA PHE A 164 -0.57 9.85 -8.41
C PHE A 164 -1.25 11.15 -8.89
N ILE A 165 -0.77 12.30 -8.43
CA ILE A 165 -1.28 13.63 -8.76
C ILE A 165 -0.12 14.47 -9.28
N ASP A 166 -0.17 14.72 -10.59
CA ASP A 166 0.68 15.66 -11.28
C ASP A 166 -0.10 16.97 -11.55
N ILE A 167 0.61 18.07 -11.75
CA ILE A 167 0.09 19.40 -12.03
C ILE A 167 0.81 19.88 -13.28
N ALA A 168 0.08 20.05 -14.38
CA ALA A 168 0.64 20.58 -15.61
C ALA A 168 1.06 22.05 -15.44
N GLU A 169 1.88 22.56 -16.37
CA GLU A 169 2.38 23.94 -16.33
C GLU A 169 1.25 24.99 -16.29
N ASP A 170 0.06 24.67 -16.81
CA ASP A 170 -1.13 25.53 -16.78
C ASP A 170 -1.95 25.44 -15.48
N GLY A 171 -1.48 24.66 -14.50
CA GLY A 171 -2.16 24.41 -13.23
C GLY A 171 -3.21 23.30 -13.27
N THR A 172 -3.40 22.63 -14.40
CA THR A 172 -4.36 21.52 -14.52
C THR A 172 -3.85 20.30 -13.76
N ALA A 173 -4.63 19.83 -12.79
CA ALA A 173 -4.33 18.59 -12.08
C ALA A 173 -4.59 17.36 -12.97
N GLN A 174 -3.56 16.54 -13.14
CA GLN A 174 -3.60 15.25 -13.81
C GLN A 174 -3.55 14.14 -12.76
N ILE A 175 -4.63 13.37 -12.66
CA ILE A 175 -4.81 12.38 -11.60
C ILE A 175 -4.82 10.98 -12.22
N SER A 176 -3.90 10.13 -11.78
CA SER A 176 -3.82 8.73 -12.20
C SER A 176 -3.97 7.77 -11.00
N PRO A 177 -4.80 6.73 -11.09
CA PRO A 177 -5.76 6.44 -12.15
C PRO A 177 -6.88 7.50 -12.27
N ALA A 178 -7.44 7.68 -13.47
CA ALA A 178 -8.48 8.68 -13.72
C ALA A 178 -9.70 8.55 -12.78
N ARG A 179 -10.08 7.32 -12.40
CA ARG A 179 -11.20 7.08 -11.47
C ARG A 179 -10.94 7.62 -10.05
N SER A 180 -9.69 7.81 -9.66
CA SER A 180 -9.31 8.39 -8.37
C SER A 180 -9.75 9.84 -8.24
N ALA A 181 -9.85 10.58 -9.36
CA ALA A 181 -10.24 11.99 -9.38
C ALA A 181 -11.60 12.27 -8.72
N ARG A 182 -12.53 11.30 -8.78
CA ARG A 182 -13.86 11.40 -8.16
C ARG A 182 -14.04 10.53 -6.92
N TYR A 183 -12.97 9.87 -6.45
CA TYR A 183 -13.04 8.90 -5.36
C TYR A 183 -12.14 9.25 -4.16
N SER A 184 -10.86 9.56 -4.42
CA SER A 184 -9.79 9.56 -3.41
C SER A 184 -8.95 10.83 -3.36
N VAL A 185 -9.22 11.85 -4.19
CA VAL A 185 -8.52 13.15 -4.08
C VAL A 185 -8.75 13.82 -2.72
N ASN A 186 -9.99 13.78 -2.21
CA ASN A 186 -10.23 14.17 -0.82
C ASN A 186 -9.61 13.12 0.10
N ARG A 187 -8.52 13.48 0.79
CA ARG A 187 -7.78 12.59 1.70
C ARG A 187 -8.35 12.48 3.12
N SER A 188 -9.41 13.23 3.45
CA SER A 188 -10.03 13.17 4.79
C SER A 188 -10.64 11.79 5.04
N GLU A 189 -10.20 11.11 6.08
CA GLU A 189 -10.76 9.82 6.49
C GLU A 189 -12.19 10.01 7.01
N GLN A 190 -12.36 10.95 7.94
CA GLN A 190 -13.66 11.33 8.48
C GLN A 190 -14.34 12.32 7.55
N ARG A 191 -15.50 11.93 7.02
CA ARG A 191 -16.31 12.75 6.11
C ARG A 191 -17.76 12.68 6.57
N PRO A 192 -18.41 13.82 6.89
CA PRO A 192 -19.79 13.82 7.38
C PRO A 192 -20.73 13.02 6.48
N GLY A 193 -21.47 12.08 7.08
CA GLY A 193 -22.43 11.24 6.37
C GLY A 193 -21.84 10.23 5.38
N LYS A 194 -20.52 9.94 5.44
CA LYS A 194 -19.88 8.95 4.58
C LYS A 194 -19.14 7.91 5.43
N SER A 195 -19.10 6.67 4.93
CA SER A 195 -18.28 5.62 5.49
C SER A 195 -16.78 5.94 5.32
N SER A 196 -15.97 5.37 6.22
CA SER A 196 -14.52 5.33 6.03
C SER A 196 -14.19 4.57 4.74
N ARG A 197 -13.11 4.98 4.08
CA ARG A 197 -12.57 4.28 2.90
C ARG A 197 -11.44 3.38 3.38
N GLY A 198 -11.55 2.09 3.12
CA GLY A 198 -10.43 1.17 3.30
C GLY A 198 -9.31 1.45 2.28
N GLY A 199 -8.10 1.01 2.61
CA GLY A 199 -6.97 0.97 1.67
C GLY A 199 -6.22 2.29 1.46
N MET A 200 -6.53 3.32 2.24
CA MET A 200 -5.85 4.62 2.21
C MET A 200 -4.43 4.48 2.79
N ALA A 201 -3.42 4.95 2.06
CA ALA A 201 -2.00 4.85 2.43
C ALA A 201 -1.69 5.52 3.78
N GLU A 202 -2.37 6.62 4.11
CA GLU A 202 -2.24 7.37 5.37
C GLU A 202 -2.39 6.47 6.60
N ASN A 203 -3.22 5.42 6.50
CA ASN A 203 -3.52 4.51 7.60
C ASN A 203 -2.36 3.53 7.88
N VAL A 204 -1.38 3.44 6.98
CA VAL A 204 -0.28 2.46 7.04
C VAL A 204 1.11 3.06 6.82
N VAL A 205 1.26 4.38 6.67
CA VAL A 205 2.60 4.99 6.47
C VAL A 205 3.56 4.68 7.62
N ASP A 206 3.08 4.72 8.86
CA ASP A 206 3.88 4.37 10.04
C ASP A 206 4.27 2.88 10.06
N LEU A 207 3.42 2.01 9.52
CA LEU A 207 3.69 0.59 9.38
C LEU A 207 4.78 0.34 8.32
N PHE A 208 4.64 0.96 7.15
CA PHE A 208 5.66 0.90 6.09
C PHE A 208 7.03 1.36 6.60
N ALA A 209 7.08 2.50 7.31
CA ALA A 209 8.32 3.00 7.89
C ALA A 209 8.96 2.04 8.92
N ARG A 210 8.16 1.35 9.75
CA ARG A 210 8.68 0.32 10.66
C ARG A 210 9.33 -0.86 9.93
N HIS A 211 8.83 -1.20 8.75
CA HIS A 211 9.39 -2.24 7.89
C HIS A 211 10.50 -1.73 6.95
N GLY A 212 10.96 -0.48 7.12
CA GLY A 212 12.08 0.09 6.39
C GLY A 212 11.70 0.93 5.17
N PHE A 213 10.41 1.08 4.84
CA PHE A 213 9.95 1.98 3.78
C PHE A 213 9.85 3.41 4.31
N PHE A 214 10.98 4.09 4.40
CA PHE A 214 11.10 5.41 5.04
C PHE A 214 10.57 6.56 4.18
N VAL A 215 10.46 6.38 2.87
CA VAL A 215 9.94 7.41 1.95
C VAL A 215 8.53 7.02 1.50
N TRP A 216 7.61 7.96 1.59
CA TRP A 216 6.26 7.88 1.05
C TRP A 216 6.01 9.05 0.11
N GLY A 217 5.53 8.80 -1.10
CA GLY A 217 5.32 9.83 -2.12
C GLY A 217 4.23 10.84 -1.77
N GLY A 218 3.36 10.52 -0.81
CA GLY A 218 2.39 11.47 -0.25
C GLY A 218 3.01 12.59 0.60
N ASP A 219 4.30 12.48 0.97
CA ASP A 219 5.06 13.55 1.63
C ASP A 219 5.77 14.50 0.64
N TRP A 220 5.72 14.24 -0.68
CA TRP A 220 6.37 15.09 -1.68
C TRP A 220 5.59 16.39 -1.93
N ASN A 221 6.30 17.44 -2.35
CA ASN A 221 5.68 18.69 -2.77
C ASN A 221 5.05 18.57 -4.17
N TYR A 222 5.74 17.88 -5.08
CA TYR A 222 5.35 17.72 -6.47
C TYR A 222 6.27 16.70 -7.20
N PRO A 223 5.73 15.84 -8.09
CA PRO A 223 4.32 15.40 -8.08
C PRO A 223 4.00 14.68 -6.76
N ILE A 224 2.72 14.57 -6.41
CA ILE A 224 2.31 13.86 -5.18
C ILE A 224 1.95 12.44 -5.54
N ASP A 225 2.60 11.45 -4.94
CA ASP A 225 2.39 10.04 -5.28
C ASP A 225 1.93 9.23 -4.06
N TYR A 226 0.62 9.21 -3.81
CA TYR A 226 0.08 8.61 -2.58
C TYR A 226 0.25 7.09 -2.51
N GLN A 227 0.33 6.41 -3.65
CA GLN A 227 0.52 4.96 -3.73
C GLN A 227 1.95 4.55 -3.38
N HIS A 228 2.93 5.43 -3.63
CA HIS A 228 4.33 5.06 -3.71
C HIS A 228 5.03 5.03 -2.35
N PHE A 229 5.62 3.89 -2.02
CA PHE A 229 6.51 3.69 -0.89
C PHE A 229 7.86 3.14 -1.36
N GLN A 230 8.97 3.62 -0.82
CA GLN A 230 10.30 3.09 -1.13
C GLN A 230 11.19 2.97 0.13
N ILE A 231 12.12 2.02 0.11
CA ILE A 231 12.97 1.66 1.26
C ILE A 231 13.88 2.80 1.77
N GLY A 232 14.09 3.84 0.97
CA GLY A 232 14.94 4.97 1.34
C GLY A 232 15.23 5.88 0.15
N PRO A 233 16.12 6.87 0.30
CA PRO A 233 16.54 7.71 -0.82
C PRO A 233 17.20 6.88 -1.93
N ARG A 234 17.29 7.45 -3.13
CA ARG A 234 17.88 6.78 -4.30
C ARG A 234 19.31 6.28 -4.03
N SER A 235 20.14 7.07 -3.34
CA SER A 235 21.51 6.68 -2.96
C SER A 235 21.54 5.37 -2.18
N PHE A 236 20.65 5.22 -1.20
CA PHE A 236 20.50 4.00 -0.42
C PHE A 236 20.03 2.82 -1.30
N VAL A 237 19.05 3.04 -2.19
CA VAL A 237 18.59 1.99 -3.11
C VAL A 237 19.72 1.52 -4.05
N GLU A 238 20.52 2.45 -4.56
CA GLU A 238 21.67 2.14 -5.42
C GLU A 238 22.78 1.40 -4.65
N ALA A 239 22.98 1.72 -3.36
CA ALA A 239 23.86 0.98 -2.48
C ALA A 239 23.37 -0.47 -2.26
N LEU A 240 22.07 -0.68 -2.01
CA LEU A 240 21.48 -2.02 -1.87
C LEU A 240 21.56 -2.85 -3.16
N ALA A 241 21.41 -2.21 -4.31
CA ALA A 241 21.57 -2.87 -5.61
C ALA A 241 23.02 -3.32 -5.87
N SER A 242 23.98 -2.55 -5.35
CA SER A 242 25.42 -2.81 -5.49
C SER A 242 25.97 -3.81 -4.46
N SER A 243 25.29 -3.99 -3.33
CA SER A 243 25.67 -4.98 -2.30
C SER A 243 25.10 -6.35 -2.59
N ASN A 244 25.61 -7.39 -1.91
CA ASN A 244 24.95 -8.72 -1.93
C ASN A 244 23.73 -8.73 -0.97
N ALA A 245 22.89 -9.77 -1.07
CA ALA A 245 21.66 -9.87 -0.29
C ALA A 245 21.87 -9.74 1.22
N ASP A 246 22.87 -10.40 1.80
CA ASP A 246 23.09 -10.41 3.25
C ASP A 246 23.63 -9.09 3.77
N GLU A 247 24.50 -8.43 2.99
CA GLU A 247 24.95 -7.08 3.29
C GLU A 247 23.82 -6.06 3.19
N GLY A 248 22.99 -6.14 2.15
CA GLY A 248 21.80 -5.30 2.01
C GLY A 248 20.81 -5.48 3.16
N ARG A 249 20.57 -6.73 3.60
CA ARG A 249 19.72 -7.02 4.77
C ARG A 249 20.26 -6.38 6.04
N ARG A 250 21.57 -6.49 6.30
CA ARG A 250 22.20 -5.85 7.47
C ARG A 250 22.09 -4.32 7.43
N LEU A 251 22.22 -3.71 6.26
CA LEU A 251 22.03 -2.26 6.09
C LEU A 251 20.59 -1.86 6.41
N ILE A 252 19.59 -2.58 5.89
CA ILE A 252 18.18 -2.32 6.19
C ILE A 252 17.90 -2.50 7.70
N GLU A 253 18.41 -3.57 8.30
CA GLU A 253 18.28 -3.84 9.74
C GLU A 253 18.87 -2.71 10.59
N GLN A 254 20.05 -2.21 10.23
CA GLN A 254 20.68 -1.07 10.91
C GLN A 254 19.75 0.15 10.94
N TYR A 255 19.15 0.52 9.80
CA TYR A 255 18.31 1.71 9.72
C TYR A 255 16.90 1.52 10.30
N THR A 256 16.32 0.33 10.20
CA THR A 256 15.07 0.00 10.90
C THR A 256 15.25 -0.01 12.42
N SER A 257 16.40 -0.46 12.91
CA SER A 257 16.78 -0.37 14.32
C SER A 257 16.93 1.08 14.78
N LEU A 258 17.64 1.91 14.01
CA LEU A 258 17.76 3.35 14.27
C LEU A 258 16.39 4.03 14.34
N TYR A 259 15.51 3.76 13.36
CA TYR A 259 14.14 4.27 13.35
C TYR A 259 13.38 3.87 14.62
N SER A 260 13.45 2.58 14.98
CA SER A 260 12.72 2.02 16.12
C SER A 260 13.20 2.60 17.45
N GLN A 261 14.51 2.77 17.63
CA GLN A 261 15.10 3.43 18.79
C GLN A 261 14.64 4.89 18.90
N CYS A 262 14.63 5.63 17.79
CA CYS A 262 14.09 6.99 17.77
C CYS A 262 12.62 7.02 18.18
N ARG A 263 11.79 6.13 17.61
CA ARG A 263 10.35 6.06 17.94
C ARG A 263 10.11 5.77 19.42
N SER A 264 10.90 4.87 20.00
CA SER A 264 10.83 4.55 21.44
C SER A 264 11.28 5.70 22.34
N ALA A 265 12.18 6.57 21.86
CA ALA A 265 12.66 7.72 22.63
C ALA A 265 11.68 8.91 22.64
N LEU A 266 10.76 8.99 21.67
CA LEU A 266 9.79 10.09 21.54
C LEU A 266 8.52 9.90 22.40
N THR A 267 8.54 9.04 23.42
CA THR A 267 7.37 8.80 24.28
C THR A 267 7.08 9.99 25.19
N GLY A 268 6.18 10.87 24.76
CA GLY A 268 5.62 11.95 25.58
C GLY A 268 5.08 13.15 24.79
N GLY A 269 3.89 13.04 24.19
CA GLY A 269 3.04 14.20 23.84
C GLY A 269 2.90 14.58 22.36
N GLU A 270 3.66 14.02 21.43
CA GLU A 270 3.52 14.34 19.99
C GLU A 270 2.53 13.41 19.27
N ALA A 271 1.80 13.94 18.30
CA ALA A 271 0.91 13.14 17.46
C ALA A 271 1.71 12.07 16.68
N PRO A 272 1.18 10.84 16.49
CA PRO A 272 1.90 9.72 15.86
C PRO A 272 2.58 10.07 14.51
N GLY A 273 1.92 10.85 13.66
CA GLY A 273 2.46 11.28 12.37
C GLY A 273 3.65 12.25 12.45
N VAL A 274 3.75 13.04 13.53
CA VAL A 274 4.89 13.95 13.77
C VAL A 274 6.13 13.13 14.14
N SER A 275 5.98 12.19 15.08
CA SER A 275 7.08 11.34 15.50
C SER A 275 7.66 10.47 14.38
N ARG A 276 6.86 10.05 13.38
CA ARG A 276 7.38 9.35 12.18
C ARG A 276 8.34 10.24 11.42
N LYS A 277 7.88 11.43 11.02
CA LYS A 277 8.67 12.34 10.19
C LYS A 277 9.99 12.73 10.86
N VAL A 278 9.95 12.99 12.17
CA VAL A 278 11.16 13.26 12.97
C VAL A 278 12.13 12.08 12.89
N CYS A 279 11.66 10.84 13.11
CA CYS A 279 12.54 9.68 13.10
C CYS A 279 13.03 9.29 11.71
N VAL A 280 12.21 9.45 10.67
CA VAL A 280 12.63 9.30 9.28
C VAL A 280 13.72 10.32 8.93
N GLY A 281 13.60 11.57 9.37
CA GLY A 281 14.65 12.58 9.20
C GLY A 281 15.99 12.14 9.78
N LYS A 282 16.00 11.63 11.02
CA LYS A 282 17.22 11.09 11.65
C LYS A 282 17.80 9.89 10.90
N VAL A 283 16.95 9.05 10.31
CA VAL A 283 17.40 7.93 9.47
C VAL A 283 18.07 8.45 8.20
N PHE A 284 17.47 9.42 7.52
CA PHE A 284 18.05 10.02 6.31
C PHE A 284 19.38 10.72 6.58
N ASP A 285 19.53 11.41 7.70
CA ASP A 285 20.80 12.05 8.08
C ASP A 285 21.94 11.02 8.29
N ALA A 286 21.59 9.76 8.58
CA ALA A 286 22.55 8.66 8.79
C ALA A 286 22.68 7.71 7.59
N MET A 287 21.80 7.83 6.59
CA MET A 287 21.82 6.99 5.38
C MET A 287 22.87 7.51 4.37
N PRO A 288 23.47 6.61 3.57
CA PRO A 288 24.43 6.99 2.53
C PRO A 288 23.80 7.73 1.34
#